data_AF-A0A1I1R1S1-F1
#
_entry.id   AF-A0A1I1R1S1-F1
#
_cell.length_a   1.000
_cell.length_b   1.000
_cell.length_c   1.000
_cell.angle_alpha   90.00
_cell.angle_beta   90.00
_cell.angle_gamma   90.00
#
_symmetry.space_group_name_H-M   'P 1'
#
loop_
_entity.id
_entity.type
_entity.pdbx_description
1 polymer ?
#
loop_
_entity_poly.entity_id
_entity_poly.type
_entity_poly.pdbx_seq_one_letter_code
_entity_poly.pdbx_strand_id
1 'polypeptide(L)' 'MSNKGLDSLFIHYGIRKDDMATIEAICEKYEVEAEWLKEYFLKAYHEKKIKNEDLDEKALKKLMEKALQKIK' A
#
# COMPACT_ATOMS: atom_id res chain seq x y z
N MET A 1 18.33 -5.23 -5.34
CA MET A 1 17.66 -5.60 -6.60
C MET A 1 16.64 -6.70 -6.32
N SER A 2 15.40 -6.49 -6.80
CA SER A 2 14.23 -7.41 -6.77
C SER A 2 13.12 -7.05 -5.76
N ASN A 3 12.54 -5.84 -5.90
CA ASN A 3 11.18 -5.54 -5.42
C ASN A 3 10.07 -6.28 -6.21
N LYS A 4 10.43 -7.21 -7.10
CA LYS A 4 9.50 -7.97 -7.97
C LYS A 4 8.39 -8.70 -7.20
N GLY A 5 8.61 -9.00 -5.91
CA GLY A 5 7.61 -9.65 -5.06
C GLY A 5 6.46 -8.74 -4.61
N LEU A 6 6.70 -7.43 -4.49
CA LEU A 6 5.67 -6.46 -4.13
C LEU A 6 4.78 -6.16 -5.33
N ASP A 7 5.35 -6.00 -6.51
CA ASP A 7 4.61 -5.68 -7.74
C ASP A 7 3.51 -6.71 -8.04
N SER A 8 3.88 -7.99 -8.03
CA SER A 8 2.92 -9.08 -8.30
C SER A 8 1.84 -9.15 -7.23
N LEU A 9 2.18 -8.81 -5.98
CA LEU A 9 1.24 -8.82 -4.87
C LEU A 9 0.27 -7.67 -4.97
N PHE A 10 0.76 -6.45 -5.23
CA PHE A 10 -0.07 -5.27 -5.44
C PHE A 10 -1.06 -5.47 -6.59
N ILE A 11 -0.61 -6.07 -7.69
CA ILE A 11 -1.49 -6.45 -8.81
C ILE A 11 -2.53 -7.48 -8.37
N HIS A 12 -2.16 -8.49 -7.57
CA HIS A 12 -3.11 -9.47 -7.01
C HIS A 12 -4.20 -8.83 -6.14
N TYR A 13 -3.84 -7.81 -5.36
CA TYR A 13 -4.79 -7.01 -4.59
C TYR A 13 -5.58 -6.03 -5.46
N GLY A 14 -5.22 -5.89 -6.74
CA GLY A 14 -5.81 -5.00 -7.74
C GLY A 14 -5.51 -3.53 -7.48
N ILE A 15 -4.31 -3.24 -6.99
CA ILE A 15 -3.73 -1.89 -6.89
C ILE A 15 -3.23 -1.48 -8.28
N ARG A 16 -3.47 -0.23 -8.67
CA ARG A 16 -3.06 0.29 -9.98
C ARG A 16 -1.56 0.63 -9.99
N LYS A 17 -0.95 0.70 -11.17
CA LYS A 17 0.46 1.08 -11.30
C LYS A 17 0.78 2.47 -10.72
N ASP A 18 -0.11 3.46 -10.92
CA ASP A 18 0.04 4.80 -10.34
C ASP A 18 0.04 4.78 -8.80
N ASP A 19 -0.88 4.01 -8.21
CA ASP A 19 -0.92 3.80 -6.76
C ASP A 19 0.35 3.10 -6.28
N MET A 20 0.86 2.13 -7.05
CA MET A 20 2.09 1.40 -6.75
C MET A 20 3.30 2.33 -6.68
N ALA A 21 3.46 3.23 -7.66
CA ALA A 21 4.54 4.22 -7.67
C ALA A 21 4.46 5.15 -6.46
N THR A 22 3.24 5.53 -6.05
CA THR A 22 3.01 6.32 -4.83
C THR A 22 3.42 5.54 -3.57
N ILE A 23 3.08 4.25 -3.51
CA ILE A 23 3.44 3.38 -2.38
C ILE A 23 4.96 3.23 -2.30
N GLU A 24 5.63 2.91 -3.41
CA GLU A 24 7.09 2.75 -3.44
C GLU A 24 7.81 4.03 -2.99
N ALA A 25 7.38 5.20 -3.48
CA ALA A 25 7.97 6.48 -3.08
C ALA A 25 7.82 6.76 -1.57
N ILE A 26 6.68 6.41 -0.97
CA ILE A 26 6.46 6.53 0.46
C ILE A 26 7.31 5.50 1.21
N CYS A 27 7.38 4.26 0.74
CA CYS A 27 8.18 3.23 1.37
C CYS A 27 9.67 3.56 1.38
N GLU A 28 10.23 4.10 0.30
CA GLU A 28 11.60 4.62 0.28
C GLU A 28 11.79 5.76 1.28
N LYS A 29 10.83 6.71 1.34
CA LYS A 29 10.94 7.88 2.21
C LYS A 29 10.92 7.53 3.71
N TYR A 30 10.17 6.50 4.10
CA TYR A 30 9.99 6.09 5.49
C TYR A 30 10.75 4.80 5.85
N GLU A 31 11.60 4.29 4.94
CA GLU A 31 12.33 3.01 5.06
C GLU A 31 11.42 1.85 5.51
N VAL A 32 10.24 1.76 4.89
CA VAL A 32 9.23 0.76 5.23
C VAL A 32 9.46 -0.52 4.47
N GLU A 33 9.54 -1.63 5.20
CA GLU A 33 9.69 -2.95 4.62
C GLU A 33 8.40 -3.51 4.01
N ALA A 34 8.58 -4.41 3.03
CA ALA A 34 7.49 -5.09 2.33
C ALA A 34 6.57 -5.89 3.26
N GLU A 35 7.11 -6.48 4.33
CA GLU A 35 6.33 -7.24 5.32
C GLU A 35 5.36 -6.34 6.09
N TRP A 36 5.81 -5.14 6.46
CA TRP A 36 4.97 -4.18 7.13
C TRP A 36 3.85 -3.67 6.21
N LEU A 37 4.17 -3.40 4.93
CA LEU A 37 3.16 -3.05 3.92
C LEU A 37 2.09 -4.14 3.80
N LYS A 38 2.49 -5.40 3.81
CA LYS A 38 1.54 -6.53 3.76
C LYS A 38 0.61 -6.53 4.96
N GLU A 39 1.14 -6.34 6.15
CA GLU A 39 0.38 -6.49 7.37
C GLU A 39 -0.53 -5.29 7.66
N TYR A 40 -0.05 -4.07 7.42
CA TYR A 40 -0.75 -2.84 7.79
C TYR A 40 -1.43 -2.14 6.62
N PHE A 41 -0.80 -2.11 5.45
CA PHE A 41 -1.35 -1.43 4.28
C PHE A 41 -2.27 -2.34 3.46
N LEU A 42 -1.79 -3.51 2.98
CA LEU A 42 -2.58 -4.42 2.15
C LEU A 42 -3.82 -4.94 2.85
N LYS A 43 -3.71 -5.27 4.15
CA LYS A 43 -4.85 -5.69 4.96
C LYS A 43 -5.94 -4.61 5.00
N ALA A 44 -5.55 -3.35 5.25
CA ALA A 44 -6.49 -2.24 5.32
C ALA A 44 -7.04 -1.85 3.93
N TYR A 45 -6.21 -1.96 2.89
CA TYR A 45 -6.62 -1.73 1.49
C TYR A 45 -7.66 -2.76 1.06
N HIS A 46 -7.40 -4.04 1.36
CA HIS A 46 -8.33 -5.12 1.04
C HIS A 46 -9.66 -4.97 1.77
N GLU A 47 -9.65 -4.57 3.05
CA GLU A 47 -10.87 -4.35 3.82
C GLU A 47 -11.74 -3.22 3.24
N LYS A 48 -11.13 -2.10 2.84
CA LYS A 48 -11.83 -1.00 2.14
C LYS A 48 -12.37 -1.44 0.78
N LYS A 49 -11.59 -2.23 0.05
CA LYS A 49 -11.99 -2.77 -1.25
C LYS A 49 -13.18 -3.72 -1.13
N ILE A 50 -13.20 -4.60 -0.12
CA ILE A 50 -14.35 -5.48 0.18
C ILE A 50 -15.59 -4.64 0.54
N LYS A 51 -15.41 -3.53 1.24
CA LYS A 51 -16.50 -2.59 1.57
C LYS A 51 -16.98 -1.76 0.36
N ASN A 52 -16.42 -2.02 -0.83
CA ASN A 52 -16.72 -1.28 -2.06
C ASN A 52 -16.47 0.23 -1.91
N GLU A 53 -15.53 0.59 -1.04
CA GLU A 53 -15.11 1.96 -0.81
C GLU A 53 -14.18 2.38 -1.95
N ASP A 54 -14.44 3.53 -2.56
CA ASP A 54 -13.62 4.01 -3.67
C ASP A 54 -12.21 4.34 -3.16
N LEU A 55 -11.24 3.59 -3.68
CA LEU A 55 -9.83 3.65 -3.32
C LEU A 55 -9.06 4.41 -4.39
N ASP A 56 -9.41 5.69 -4.56
CA ASP A 56 -8.62 6.65 -5.32
C ASP A 56 -7.25 6.93 -4.68
N GLU A 57 -6.32 7.49 -5.46
CA GLU A 57 -4.95 7.83 -5.02
C GLU A 57 -4.94 8.61 -3.68
N LYS A 58 -5.91 9.51 -3.49
CA LYS A 58 -6.04 10.30 -2.26
C LYS A 58 -6.42 9.44 -1.05
N ALA A 59 -7.31 8.47 -1.24
CA ALA A 59 -7.68 7.52 -0.20
C ALA A 59 -6.51 6.58 0.13
N LEU A 60 -5.74 6.19 -0.89
CA LEU A 60 -4.54 5.37 -0.78
C LEU A 60 -3.44 6.08 0.04
N LYS A 61 -3.09 7.32 -0.32
CA LYS A 61 -2.15 8.16 0.46
C LYS A 61 -2.58 8.27 1.91
N LYS A 62 -3.86 8.56 2.15
CA LYS A 62 -4.41 8.69 3.50
C LYS A 62 -4.37 7.37 4.27
N LEU A 63 -4.62 6.24 3.61
CA LEU A 63 -4.49 4.89 4.17
C LEU A 63 -3.04 4.64 4.58
N MET A 64 -2.10 5.00 3.70
CA MET A 64 -0.69 4.80 3.89
C MET A 64 -0.14 5.66 5.02
N GLU A 65 -0.50 6.95 5.10
CA GLU A 65 -0.17 7.83 6.23
C GLU A 65 -0.75 7.30 7.56
N LYS A 66 -1.98 6.76 7.54
CA LYS A 66 -2.56 6.13 8.73
C LYS A 66 -1.83 4.86 9.13
N ALA A 67 -1.42 4.06 8.15
CA ALA A 67 -0.61 2.89 8.41
C ALA A 67 0.71 3.33 9.04
N LEU A 68 1.43 4.31 8.45
CA LEU A 68 2.74 4.78 8.91
C LEU A 68 2.71 5.27 10.36
N GLN A 69 1.60 5.88 10.79
CA GLN A 69 1.42 6.27 12.19
C GLN A 69 1.46 5.10 13.19
N LYS A 70 1.21 3.86 12.74
CA LYS A 70 1.33 2.64 13.55
C LYS A 70 2.75 2.06 13.61
N ILE A 71 3.72 2.64 12.90
CA ILE A 71 5.14 2.29 13.02
C ILE A 71 5.73 2.84 14.34
N LYS A 72 5.04 3.79 14.98
CA LYS A 72 5.48 4.48 16.19
C LYS A 72 5.13 3.75 17.48
#